data_AF-A0ABC8XR26-F1
#
_entry.id   AF-A0ABC8XR26-F1
#
_cell.length_a   1.000
_cell.length_b   1.000
_cell.length_c   1.000
_cell.angle_alpha   90.00
_cell.angle_beta   90.00
_cell.angle_gamma   90.00
#
_symmetry.space_group_name_H-M   'P 1'
#
loop_
_entity.id
_entity.type
_entity.pdbx_description
1 polymer ?
#
loop_
_entity_poly.entity_id
_entity_poly.type
_entity_poly.pdbx_seq_one_letter_code
_entity_poly.pdbx_strand_id
1 'polypeptide(L)'
;MALRGVWQLQKLVVNYCDWGGSSRGIRAFMEAHLPAFKEKNPHLEVVTELVRGQHPNLKGIYKNHNERVVCVRNLPPDEILLQATRLRNSLGRKVVKLRTRHVTKRPSVQGTWTTDLKM
;
A
#
# COMPACT_ATOMS: atom_id res chain seq x y z
N MET A 1 4.80 5.23 -0.45
CA MET A 1 5.75 5.24 0.67
C MET A 1 7.08 4.84 0.12
N ALA A 2 8.08 5.64 0.44
CA ALA A 2 9.45 5.33 0.11
C ALA A 2 10.17 4.77 1.34
N LEU A 3 11.11 3.85 1.12
CA LEU A 3 12.06 3.42 2.13
C LEU A 3 13.44 3.84 1.64
N ARG A 4 14.12 4.73 2.38
CA ARG A 4 15.44 5.25 2.02
C ARG A 4 15.49 5.83 0.60
N GLY A 5 14.52 6.67 0.25
CA GLY A 5 14.43 7.32 -1.07
C GLY A 5 13.86 6.47 -2.21
N VAL A 6 13.57 5.18 -1.97
CA VAL A 6 13.07 4.27 -3.02
C VAL A 6 11.60 3.97 -2.82
N TRP A 7 10.78 4.18 -3.86
CA TRP A 7 9.37 3.79 -3.87
C TRP A 7 9.18 2.28 -3.74
N GLN A 8 8.27 1.87 -2.85
CA GLN A 8 8.09 0.44 -2.54
C GLN A 8 6.95 -0.20 -3.32
N LEU A 9 5.84 0.49 -3.55
CA LEU A 9 4.76 0.00 -4.41
C LEU A 9 5.20 0.19 -5.86
N GLN A 10 5.23 -0.91 -6.62
CA GLN A 10 5.66 -0.91 -8.03
C GLN A 10 4.48 -0.94 -8.98
N LYS A 11 3.47 -1.76 -8.67
CA LYS A 11 2.29 -1.94 -9.51
C LYS A 11 1.02 -1.95 -8.68
N LEU A 12 0.00 -1.23 -9.15
CA LEU A 12 -1.35 -1.25 -8.62
C LEU A 12 -2.28 -1.80 -9.70
N VAL A 13 -2.89 -2.95 -9.41
CA VAL A 13 -3.89 -3.57 -10.28
C VAL A 13 -5.28 -3.27 -9.73
N VAL A 14 -6.15 -2.75 -10.59
CA VAL A 14 -7.53 -2.38 -10.31
C VAL A 14 -8.43 -3.41 -10.99
N ASN A 15 -8.91 -4.39 -10.23
CA ASN A 15 -9.80 -5.44 -10.71
C ASN A 15 -11.26 -5.01 -10.55
N TYR A 16 -12.03 -5.04 -11.63
CA TYR A 16 -13.43 -4.63 -11.61
C TYR A 16 -14.30 -5.47 -12.55
N CYS A 17 -15.62 -5.40 -12.35
CA CYS A 17 -16.62 -5.94 -13.26
C CYS A 17 -17.39 -4.77 -13.93
N ASP A 18 -17.72 -4.92 -15.20
CA ASP A 18 -18.44 -3.93 -16.02
C ASP A 18 -19.94 -3.87 -15.67
N TRP A 19 -20.56 -5.01 -15.37
CA TRP A 19 -22.00 -5.10 -15.16
C TRP A 19 -22.43 -5.07 -13.68
N GLY A 20 -21.72 -5.77 -12.81
CA GLY A 20 -22.16 -6.01 -11.44
C GLY A 20 -22.32 -4.74 -10.58
N GLY A 21 -23.40 -4.67 -9.80
CA GLY A 21 -23.68 -3.55 -8.88
C GLY A 21 -22.59 -3.34 -7.84
N SER A 22 -21.93 -4.42 -7.40
CA SER A 22 -20.81 -4.35 -6.44
C SER A 22 -19.58 -3.59 -6.96
N SER A 23 -19.44 -3.46 -8.28
CA SER A 23 -18.38 -2.71 -8.95
C SER A 23 -18.79 -1.31 -9.37
N ARG A 24 -19.96 -0.81 -8.94
CA ARG A 24 -20.42 0.55 -9.30
C ARG A 24 -19.43 1.63 -8.83
N GLY A 25 -18.99 1.56 -7.57
CA GLY A 25 -18.09 2.56 -7.00
C GLY A 25 -16.68 2.55 -7.62
N ILE A 26 -16.15 1.38 -7.96
CA ILE A 26 -14.82 1.30 -8.59
C ILE A 26 -14.82 1.83 -10.02
N ARG A 27 -15.91 1.64 -10.77
CA ARG A 27 -16.07 2.25 -12.09
C ARG A 27 -16.08 3.78 -12.00
N ALA A 28 -16.85 4.35 -11.06
CA ALA A 28 -16.83 5.78 -10.80
C ALA A 28 -15.43 6.29 -10.36
N PHE A 29 -14.72 5.54 -9.54
CA PHE A 29 -13.35 5.85 -9.14
C PHE A 29 -12.37 5.86 -10.34
N MET A 30 -12.52 4.93 -11.27
CA MET A 30 -11.71 4.84 -12.48
C MET A 30 -11.86 6.07 -13.39
N GLU A 31 -13.07 6.62 -13.47
CA GLU A 31 -13.34 7.83 -14.27
C GLU A 31 -12.90 9.10 -13.53
N ALA A 32 -13.26 9.23 -12.26
CA ALA A 32 -13.09 10.48 -11.52
C ALA A 32 -11.70 10.70 -10.92
N HIS A 33 -11.09 9.66 -10.33
CA HIS A 33 -9.89 9.81 -9.49
C HIS A 33 -8.64 9.13 -10.05
N LEU A 34 -8.80 8.03 -10.79
CA LEU A 34 -7.66 7.25 -11.27
C LEU A 34 -6.71 8.03 -12.20
N PRO A 35 -7.17 8.92 -13.11
CA PRO A 35 -6.27 9.72 -13.94
C PRO A 35 -5.37 10.64 -13.10
N ALA A 36 -5.95 11.40 -12.18
CA ALA A 36 -5.20 12.28 -11.27
C ALA A 36 -4.28 11.49 -10.32
N PHE A 37 -4.67 10.28 -9.93
CA PHE A 37 -3.82 9.40 -9.13
C PHE A 37 -2.58 8.93 -9.90
N LYS A 38 -2.73 8.55 -11.18
CA LYS A 38 -1.61 8.19 -12.06
C LYS A 38 -0.65 9.36 -12.27
N GLU A 39 -1.18 10.55 -12.55
CA GLU A 39 -0.39 11.76 -12.76
C GLU A 39 0.46 12.12 -11.53
N LYS A 40 -0.12 12.03 -10.33
CA LYS A 40 0.62 12.30 -9.08
C LYS A 40 1.67 11.23 -8.76
N ASN A 41 1.58 10.04 -9.36
CA ASN A 41 2.45 8.90 -9.07
C ASN A 41 3.03 8.29 -10.35
N PRO A 42 3.90 9.01 -11.08
CA PRO A 42 4.43 8.53 -12.37
C PRO A 42 5.36 7.31 -12.24
N HIS A 43 5.88 7.04 -11.04
CA HIS A 43 6.70 5.86 -10.74
C HIS A 43 5.90 4.57 -10.57
N LEU A 44 4.57 4.67 -10.45
CA LEU A 44 3.69 3.54 -10.16
C LEU A 44 3.05 3.05 -11.46
N GLU A 45 3.23 1.76 -11.76
CA GLU A 45 2.50 1.12 -12.85
C GLU A 45 1.05 0.86 -12.40
N VAL A 46 0.08 1.50 -13.06
CA VAL A 46 -1.35 1.34 -12.70
C VAL A 46 -2.08 0.66 -13.85
N VAL A 47 -2.52 -0.57 -13.59
CA VAL A 47 -3.20 -1.45 -14.56
C VAL A 47 -4.65 -1.66 -14.15
N THR A 48 -5.55 -1.65 -15.11
CA THR A 48 -6.98 -1.91 -14.92
C THR A 48 -7.33 -3.22 -15.61
N GLU A 49 -7.93 -4.15 -14.88
CA GLU A 49 -8.28 -5.48 -15.40
C GLU A 49 -9.77 -5.73 -15.22
N LEU A 50 -10.43 -6.11 -16.32
CA LEU A 50 -11.84 -6.49 -16.32
C LEU A 50 -11.97 -7.97 -15.94
N VAL A 51 -12.54 -8.23 -14.77
CA VAL A 51 -12.81 -9.57 -14.24
C VAL A 51 -14.32 -9.74 -14.05
N ARG A 52 -14.96 -10.33 -15.05
CA ARG A 52 -16.43 -10.53 -15.06
C ARG A 52 -16.86 -11.54 -14.00
N GLY A 53 -18.01 -11.27 -13.38
CA GLY A 53 -18.61 -12.15 -12.37
C GLY A 53 -17.91 -12.16 -11.00
N GLN A 54 -16.87 -11.34 -10.79
CA GLN A 54 -16.12 -11.28 -9.53
C GLN A 54 -16.31 -9.93 -8.82
N HIS A 55 -16.12 -9.94 -7.49
CA HIS A 55 -16.12 -8.71 -6.71
C HIS A 55 -14.85 -7.89 -6.96
N PRO A 56 -14.96 -6.55 -6.96
CA PRO A 56 -13.84 -5.68 -7.27
C PRO A 56 -12.80 -5.68 -6.16
N ASN A 57 -11.53 -5.60 -6.54
CA ASN A 57 -10.41 -5.55 -5.60
C ASN A 57 -9.25 -4.71 -6.14
N LEU A 58 -8.48 -4.15 -5.21
CA LEU A 58 -7.21 -3.50 -5.50
C LEU A 58 -6.07 -4.43 -5.09
N LYS A 59 -5.13 -4.69 -5.99
CA LYS A 59 -3.94 -5.50 -5.72
C LYS A 59 -2.69 -4.64 -5.87
N GLY A 60 -1.96 -4.45 -4.77
CA GLY A 60 -0.67 -3.77 -4.76
C GLY A 60 0.48 -4.78 -4.77
N ILE A 61 1.39 -4.64 -5.74
CA ILE A 61 2.60 -5.43 -5.88
C ILE A 61 3.79 -4.55 -5.50
N TYR A 62 4.58 -5.03 -4.54
CA TYR A 62 5.67 -4.26 -3.94
C TYR A 62 7.03 -4.80 -4.37
N LYS A 63 8.07 -3.97 -4.25
CA LYS A 63 9.46 -4.30 -4.62
C LYS A 63 10.03 -5.50 -3.87
N ASN A 64 9.49 -5.81 -2.68
CA ASN A 64 9.85 -7.00 -1.91
C ASN A 64 9.12 -8.27 -2.36
N HIS A 65 8.48 -8.26 -3.53
CA HIS A 65 7.68 -9.34 -4.12
C HIS A 65 6.44 -9.74 -3.31
N ASN A 66 6.12 -9.00 -2.25
CA ASN A 66 4.87 -9.22 -1.55
C ASN A 66 3.73 -8.57 -2.30
N GLU A 67 2.55 -9.17 -2.13
CA GLU A 67 1.30 -8.67 -2.68
C GLU A 67 0.35 -8.32 -1.53
N ARG A 68 -0.45 -7.28 -1.73
CA ARG A 68 -1.54 -6.94 -0.83
C ARG A 68 -2.81 -6.70 -1.62
N VAL A 69 -3.83 -7.51 -1.33
CA VAL A 69 -5.15 -7.41 -1.94
C VAL A 69 -6.11 -6.76 -0.95
N VAL A 70 -6.92 -5.82 -1.43
CA VAL A 70 -7.97 -5.14 -0.67
C VAL A 70 -9.26 -5.25 -1.46
N CYS A 71 -10.28 -5.89 -0.87
CA CYS A 71 -11.62 -5.93 -1.45
C CYS A 71 -12.27 -4.55 -1.32
N VAL A 72 -12.92 -4.09 -2.40
CA VAL A 72 -13.55 -2.76 -2.48
C VAL A 72 -15.00 -2.85 -2.98
N ARG A 73 -15.66 -3.98 -2.70
CA ARG A 73 -17.07 -4.22 -3.03
C ARG A 73 -17.96 -3.16 -2.37
N ASN A 74 -18.89 -2.59 -3.14
CA ASN A 74 -19.88 -1.61 -2.66
C ASN A 74 -19.30 -0.35 -1.97
N LEU A 75 -18.01 -0.08 -2.11
CA LEU A 75 -17.42 1.14 -1.54
C LEU A 75 -17.66 2.34 -2.46
N PRO A 76 -17.86 3.55 -1.91
CA PRO A 76 -17.90 4.78 -2.70
C PRO A 76 -16.52 5.12 -3.27
N PRO A 77 -16.45 5.91 -4.36
CA PRO A 77 -15.19 6.22 -5.05
C PRO A 77 -14.15 6.90 -4.14
N ASP A 78 -14.56 7.75 -3.21
CA ASP A 78 -13.67 8.42 -2.26
C ASP A 78 -12.98 7.45 -1.28
N GLU A 79 -13.73 6.45 -0.80
CA GLU A 79 -13.16 5.41 0.06
C GLU A 79 -12.20 4.52 -0.72
N ILE A 80 -12.49 4.24 -2.00
CA ILE A 80 -11.60 3.49 -2.87
C ILE A 80 -10.29 4.26 -3.09
N LEU A 81 -10.36 5.57 -3.31
CA LEU A 81 -9.18 6.44 -3.37
C LEU A 81 -8.38 6.39 -2.06
N LEU A 82 -9.05 6.38 -0.91
CA LEU A 82 -8.37 6.21 0.38
C LEU A 82 -7.67 4.86 0.48
N GLN A 83 -8.28 3.76 0.03
CA GLN A 83 -7.65 2.44 0.02
C GLN A 83 -6.46 2.38 -0.94
N ALA A 84 -6.58 2.94 -2.15
CA ALA A 84 -5.48 3.06 -3.11
C ALA A 84 -4.31 3.87 -2.52
N THR A 85 -4.63 4.97 -1.83
CA THR A 85 -3.66 5.82 -1.12
C THR A 85 -2.98 5.06 0.01
N ARG A 86 -3.71 4.23 0.77
CA ARG A 86 -3.15 3.36 1.82
C ARG A 86 -2.17 2.33 1.25
N LEU A 87 -2.52 1.69 0.12
CA LEU A 87 -1.62 0.78 -0.58
C LEU A 87 -0.35 1.50 -1.04
N ARG A 88 -0.52 2.64 -1.71
CA ARG A 88 0.59 3.52 -2.11
C ARG A 88 1.45 3.91 -0.93
N ASN A 89 0.86 4.21 0.22
CA ASN A 89 1.56 4.61 1.44
C ASN A 89 2.04 3.44 2.33
N SER A 90 2.00 2.21 1.84
CA SER A 90 2.54 1.06 2.57
C SER A 90 3.88 0.58 2.00
N LEU A 91 4.62 -0.21 2.81
CA LEU A 91 5.92 -0.76 2.45
C LEU A 91 5.84 -2.19 1.86
N GLY A 92 4.64 -2.79 1.80
CA GLY A 92 4.49 -4.19 1.39
C GLY A 92 4.94 -5.23 2.43
N ARG A 93 5.20 -4.84 3.68
CA ARG A 93 5.51 -5.80 4.77
C ARG A 93 4.21 -6.35 5.36
N LYS A 94 4.24 -7.60 5.84
CA LYS A 94 3.14 -8.18 6.61
C LYS A 94 2.87 -7.30 7.84
N VAL A 95 1.59 -7.04 8.10
CA VAL A 95 1.17 -6.28 9.28
C VAL A 95 1.42 -7.16 10.50
N VAL A 96 2.35 -6.74 11.35
CA VAL A 96 2.74 -7.43 12.58
C VAL A 96 2.64 -6.46 13.75
N LYS A 97 2.29 -6.96 14.93
CA LYS A 97 2.26 -6.14 16.15
C LYS A 97 3.67 -5.64 16.44
N LEU A 98 3.83 -4.34 16.58
CA LEU A 98 5.11 -3.73 16.89
C LEU A 98 5.49 -4.02 18.35
N ARG A 99 6.68 -4.59 18.58
CA ARG A 99 7.20 -4.87 19.94
C ARG A 99 7.77 -3.64 20.62
N THR A 100 8.46 -2.79 19.87
CA THR A 100 9.05 -1.53 20.35
C THR A 100 8.87 -0.42 19.32
N ARG A 101 8.61 0.81 19.76
CA ARG A 101 8.46 1.97 18.88
C ARG A 101 9.78 2.47 18.31
N HIS A 102 10.88 2.27 19.05
CA HIS A 102 12.21 2.70 18.66
C HIS A 102 13.09 1.50 18.33
N VAL A 103 13.63 1.48 17.10
CA VAL A 103 14.54 0.43 16.63
C VAL A 103 15.89 1.08 16.33
N THR A 104 16.90 0.76 17.13
CA THR A 104 18.29 1.16 16.89
C THR A 104 19.19 -0.06 16.82
N LYS A 105 20.18 -0.01 15.93
CA LYS A 105 21.27 -1.01 15.90
C LYS A 105 22.41 -0.65 16.86
N ARG A 106 22.44 0.59 17.36
CA ARG A 106 23.49 1.14 18.23
C ARG A 106 22.81 1.77 19.45
N PRO A 107 22.56 0.99 20.52
CA PRO A 107 21.84 1.49 21.69
C PRO A 107 22.67 2.41 22.59
N SER A 108 24.00 2.29 22.57
CA SER A 108 24.92 3.18 23.29
C SER A 108 26.13 3.55 22.41
N VAL A 109 26.71 4.71 22.68
CA VAL A 109 27.96 5.18 22.05
C VAL A 109 29.17 4.91 22.95
N GLN A 110 29.02 5.08 24.28
CA GLN A 110 30.12 5.02 25.25
C GLN A 110 30.26 3.65 25.94
N GLY A 111 29.36 2.70 25.61
CA GLY A 111 29.22 1.44 26.32
C GLY A 111 27.94 1.40 27.14
N THR A 112 27.44 0.19 27.39
CA THR A 112 26.37 -0.02 28.35
C THR A 112 26.95 0.01 29.76
N TRP A 113 26.12 0.25 30.76
CA TRP A 113 26.55 0.21 32.16
C TRP A 113 27.18 -1.14 32.52
N THR A 114 28.31 -1.10 33.22
CA THR A 114 29.04 -2.26 33.75
C THR A 114 29.62 -1.93 35.13
N THR A 115 29.74 -2.93 36.00
CA THR A 115 30.29 -2.77 37.35
C THR A 115 31.81 -2.55 37.37
N ASP A 116 32.52 -2.97 36.32
CA ASP A 116 34.01 -3.01 36.24
C ASP A 116 34.69 -1.64 36.09
N LEU A 117 34.05 -0.57 36.51
CA LEU A 117 34.59 0.78 36.41
C LEU A 117 35.71 0.96 37.45
N LYS A 118 36.94 0.63 37.04
CA LYS A 118 38.14 0.99 37.80
C LYS A 118 38.28 2.51 37.73
N MET A 119 38.10 3.17 38.88
CA MET A 119 38.51 4.55 39.11
C MET A 119 40.03 4.69 39.01
#